data_AF-A0A496WQL2-F1
#
_entry.id   AF-A0A496WQL2-F1
#
_cell.length_a   1.000
_cell.length_b   1.000
_cell.length_c   1.000
_cell.angle_alpha   90.00
_cell.angle_beta   90.00
_cell.angle_gamma   90.00
#
_symmetry.space_group_name_H-M   'P 1'
#
loop_
_entity.id
_entity.type
_entity.pdbx_description
1 polymer ?
#
loop_
_entity_poly.entity_id
_entity_poly.type
_entity_poly.pdbx_seq_one_letter_code
_entity_poly.pdbx_strand_id
1 'polypeptide(L)' 'MSKLGIRMSGVVLIGVFLLALALGTGWIVNIYKFTQLDFERPVKAEVLRGIGLFPPFGAIIGWVPIKDGK' A
#
# COMPACT_ATOMS: atom_id res chain seq x y z
N MET A 1 30.86 16.85 -13.33
CA MET A 1 29.76 15.87 -13.36
C MET A 1 29.25 15.74 -14.79
N SER A 2 29.31 14.54 -15.40
CA SER A 2 28.85 14.33 -16.78
C SER A 2 27.33 14.40 -16.89
N LYS A 3 26.79 14.84 -18.05
CA LYS A 3 25.34 14.88 -18.34
C LYS A 3 24.64 13.53 -18.13
N LEU A 4 25.38 12.42 -18.26
CA LEU A 4 24.90 11.06 -18.00
C LEU A 4 24.59 10.82 -16.52
N GLY A 5 25.42 11.35 -15.60
CA GLY A 5 25.20 11.22 -14.15
C GLY A 5 23.93 11.92 -13.67
N ILE A 6 23.64 13.10 -14.21
CA ILE A 6 22.43 13.87 -13.87
C ILE A 6 21.15 13.15 -14.34
N ARG A 7 21.18 12.53 -15.53
CA ARG A 7 20.05 11.76 -16.08
C ARG A 7 19.73 10.52 -15.25
N MET A 8 20.76 9.76 -14.84
CA MET A 8 20.55 8.58 -13.98
C MET A 8 19.99 8.97 -12.62
N SER A 9 20.50 10.02 -11.98
CA SER A 9 19.96 10.52 -10.71
C SER A 9 18.50 10.97 -10.84
N GLY A 10 18.14 11.62 -11.95
CA GLY A 10 16.74 12.01 -12.22
C GLY A 10 15.80 10.80 -12.34
N VAL A 11 16.20 9.75 -13.08
CA VAL A 11 15.40 8.52 -13.21
C VAL A 11 15.24 7.81 -11.87
N VAL A 12 16.30 7.75 -11.06
CA VAL A 12 16.25 7.16 -9.72
C VAL A 12 15.28 7.93 -8.82
N LEU A 13 15.34 9.26 -8.80
CA LEU A 13 14.43 10.08 -7.99
C LEU A 13 12.97 9.91 -8.39
N ILE A 14 12.69 9.86 -9.70
CA ILE A 14 11.34 9.58 -10.21
C ILE A 14 10.88 8.19 -9.77
N GLY A 15 11.74 7.18 -9.88
CA GLY A 15 11.42 5.82 -9.44
C GLY A 15 11.10 5.75 -7.94
N VAL A 16 11.89 6.40 -7.10
CA VAL A 16 11.65 6.50 -5.65
C VAL A 16 10.34 7.22 -5.35
N PHE A 17 10.05 8.32 -6.06
CA PHE A 17 8.81 9.06 -5.89
C PHE A 17 7.59 8.22 -6.26
N LEU A 18 7.61 7.52 -7.39
CA LEU A 18 6.53 6.63 -7.82
C LEU A 18 6.33 5.47 -6.85
N LEU A 19 7.42 4.90 -6.32
CA LEU A 19 7.34 3.85 -5.31
C LEU A 19 6.69 4.37 -4.02
N ALA A 20 7.08 5.55 -3.54
CA ALA A 20 6.48 6.16 -2.37
C ALA A 20 4.96 6.40 -2.55
N LEU A 21 4.55 6.86 -3.73
CA LEU A 21 3.13 7.01 -4.08
C LEU A 21 2.39 5.67 -4.08
N ALA A 22 2.96 4.62 -4.68
CA ALA A 22 2.35 3.30 -4.73
C ALA A 22 2.17 2.67 -3.32
N LEU A 23 3.18 2.83 -2.45
CA LEU A 23 3.12 2.35 -1.08
C LEU A 23 2.12 3.16 -0.24
N GLY A 24 2.12 4.48 -0.37
CA GLY A 24 1.19 5.36 0.34
C GLY A 24 -0.28 5.12 -0.07
N THR A 25 -0.53 5.01 -1.38
CA THR A 25 -1.88 4.69 -1.89
C THR A 25 -2.34 3.31 -1.46
N GLY A 26 -1.46 2.30 -1.47
CA GLY A 26 -1.77 0.97 -0.92
C GLY A 26 -2.20 1.03 0.53
N TRP A 27 -1.46 1.74 1.38
CA TRP A 27 -1.80 1.86 2.81
C TRP A 27 -3.14 2.59 3.04
N ILE A 28 -3.40 3.68 2.33
CA ILE A 28 -4.68 4.40 2.40
C ILE A 28 -5.84 3.49 1.96
N VAL A 29 -5.67 2.75 0.85
CA VAL A 29 -6.68 1.80 0.37
C VAL A 29 -6.92 0.69 1.40
N ASN A 30 -5.88 0.19 2.07
CA ASN A 30 -6.04 -0.78 3.14
C ASN A 30 -6.88 -0.24 4.29
N ILE A 31 -6.60 0.98 4.77
CA ILE A 31 -7.36 1.63 5.84
C ILE A 31 -8.82 1.81 5.41
N TYR A 32 -9.05 2.32 4.20
CA TYR A 32 -10.39 2.49 3.66
C TYR A 32 -11.18 1.17 3.66
N LYS A 33 -10.59 0.09 3.14
CA LYS A 33 -11.21 -1.23 3.14
C LYS A 33 -11.42 -1.78 4.55
N PHE A 34 -10.50 -1.54 5.48
CA PHE A 34 -10.65 -1.91 6.89
C PHE A 34 -11.87 -1.24 7.52
N THR A 35 -12.12 0.05 7.22
CA THR A 35 -13.31 0.78 7.72
C THR A 35 -14.63 0.28 7.14
N GLN A 36 -14.62 -0.54 6.09
CA GLN A 36 -15.82 -1.11 5.48
C GLN A 36 -16.19 -2.50 5.98
N LEU A 37 -15.36 -3.13 6.81
CA LEU A 37 -15.64 -4.45 7.35
C LEU A 37 -16.73 -4.40 8.42
N ASP A 38 -17.58 -5.42 8.44
CA ASP A 38 -18.69 -5.59 9.38
C ASP A 38 -18.31 -6.42 10.62
N PHE A 39 -17.10 -7.00 10.65
CA PHE A 39 -16.60 -7.86 11.72
C PHE A 39 -17.47 -9.10 11.97
N GLU A 40 -18.19 -9.56 10.95
CA GLU A 40 -18.92 -10.82 11.00
C GLU A 40 -17.99 -12.02 10.81
N ARG A 41 -18.43 -13.20 11.24
CA ARG A 41 -17.63 -14.41 11.00
C ARG A 41 -17.71 -14.79 9.52
N PRO A 42 -16.58 -15.15 8.87
CA PRO A 42 -15.25 -15.35 9.43
C PRO A 42 -14.36 -14.09 9.45
N VAL A 43 -13.75 -13.79 10.61
CA VAL A 43 -12.94 -12.57 10.88
C VAL A 43 -11.56 -12.51 10.20
N LYS A 44 -11.36 -13.23 9.09
CA LYS A 44 -10.05 -13.36 8.42
C LYS A 44 -9.65 -12.07 7.70
N ALA A 45 -10.60 -11.37 7.10
CA ALA A 45 -10.34 -10.12 6.38
C ALA A 45 -9.95 -9.01 7.36
N GLU A 46 -10.62 -8.94 8.50
CA GLU A 46 -10.42 -8.03 9.62
C GLU A 46 -9.02 -8.15 10.19
N VAL A 47 -8.55 -9.38 10.43
CA VAL A 47 -7.20 -9.61 10.94
C VAL A 47 -6.16 -9.14 9.93
N LEU A 48 -6.30 -9.48 8.65
CA LEU A 48 -5.34 -9.07 7.61
C LEU A 48 -5.34 -7.56 7.39
N ARG A 49 -6.52 -6.95 7.24
CA ARG A 49 -6.68 -5.50 7.08
C ARG A 49 -6.22 -4.74 8.33
N GLY A 50 -6.43 -5.30 9.52
CA GLY A 50 -5.98 -4.77 10.81
C GLY A 50 -4.45 -4.81 10.98
N ILE A 51 -3.78 -5.89 10.57
CA ILE A 51 -2.30 -5.93 10.48
C ILE A 51 -1.80 -4.83 9.54
N GLY A 52 -2.54 -4.58 8.46
CA GLY A 52 -2.26 -3.51 7.50
C GLY A 52 -2.44 -2.09 8.04
N LEU A 53 -2.86 -1.87 9.29
CA LEU A 53 -2.76 -0.54 9.91
C LEU A 53 -1.28 -0.13 10.06
N PHE A 54 -0.38 -1.09 10.24
CA PHE A 54 1.06 -0.81 10.21
C PHE A 54 1.51 -0.49 8.77
N PRO A 55 2.13 0.69 8.50
CA PRO A 55 2.28 1.21 7.14
C PRO A 55 3.00 0.28 6.15
N PRO A 56 4.11 -0.39 6.50
CA PRO A 56 4.76 -1.36 5.61
C PRO A 56 3.85 -2.50 5.17
N PHE A 57 3.00 -3.02 6.07
CA PHE A 57 2.10 -4.12 5.75
C PHE A 57 0.86 -3.62 4.98
N GLY A 58 0.28 -2.49 5.37
CA GLY A 58 -0.89 -1.96 4.67
C GLY A 58 -0.59 -1.50 3.24
N ALA A 59 0.62 -1.01 3.00
CA ALA A 59 1.09 -0.70 1.65
C ALA A 59 1.00 -1.91 0.71
N ILE A 60 1.19 -3.13 1.21
CA ILE A 60 1.09 -4.37 0.45
C ILE A 60 -0.36 -4.87 0.46
N ILE A 61 -0.95 -5.01 1.65
CA ILE A 61 -2.27 -5.61 1.87
C ILE A 61 -3.38 -4.81 1.17
N GLY A 62 -3.23 -3.49 1.01
CA GLY A 62 -4.18 -2.65 0.26
C GLY A 62 -4.39 -3.08 -1.20
N TRP A 63 -3.33 -3.58 -1.83
CA TRP A 63 -3.34 -4.10 -3.21
C TRP A 63 -3.75 -5.57 -3.30
N VAL A 64 -3.76 -6.30 -2.18
CA VAL A 64 -4.18 -7.70 -2.18
C VAL A 64 -5.69 -7.77 -2.37
N PRO A 65 -6.18 -8.58 -3.33
CA PRO A 65 -7.59 -8.87 -3.48
C PRO A 65 -8.01 -9.82 -2.36
N ILE A 66 -8.42 -9.25 -1.24
CA ILE A 66 -9.04 -9.96 -0.11
C ILE A 66 -10.55 -9.87 -0.31
N LYS A 67 -11.28 -10.96 -0.01
CA LYS A 67 -12.73 -10.92 0.11
C LYS A 67 -13.06 -10.19 1.42
N ASP A 68 -13.14 -8.87 1.32
CA ASP A 68 -13.64 -8.01 2.39
C ASP A 68 -15.16 -8.22 2.45
N GLY A 69 -15.69 -8.58 3.62
CA GLY A 69 -17.06 -9.07 3.80
C GLY A 69 -18.12 -8.21 3.07
N LYS A 70 -18.73 -8.82 2.05
CA LYS A 70 -20.08 -8.57 1.53
C LYS A 70 -20.61 -9.89 0.99
#